data_AF-A0A968MPZ4-F1
#
_entry.id   AF-A0A968MPZ4-F1
#
_cell.length_a   1.000
_cell.length_b   1.000
_cell.length_c   1.000
_cell.angle_alpha   90.00
_cell.angle_beta   90.00
_cell.angle_gamma   90.00
#
_symmetry.space_group_name_H-M   'P 1'
#
loop_
_entity.id
_entity.type
_entity.pdbx_description
1 polymer ?
#
loop_
_entity_poly.entity_id
_entity_poly.type
_entity_poly.pdbx_seq_one_letter_code
_entity_poly.pdbx_strand_id
1 'polypeptide(L)'
;MKRHFILFISIILFTYPIAKSQNGIAPDEIYLIIRADDIASSQAANEAIIKCYKEGITKSTEIMVPSPWFVEAAKLLRENPGLDVGVHLVLSSEWDYIKWRPLTNATSWWIQTGIFFRRFGKIQLFRLKHRWPKVNGNSMKLKKSYAPRLKWQ
;
A
#
# COMPACT_ATOMS: atom_id res chain seq x y z
N MET A 1 -28.90 28.69 25.59
CA MET A 1 -29.52 27.65 24.72
C MET A 1 -29.47 27.96 23.23
N LYS A 2 -29.84 29.17 22.76
CA LYS A 2 -29.90 29.49 21.31
C LYS A 2 -28.55 29.41 20.57
N ARG A 3 -27.45 29.83 21.19
CA ARG A 3 -26.10 29.84 20.57
C ARG A 3 -25.49 28.43 20.37
N HIS A 4 -25.74 27.50 21.29
CA HIS A 4 -25.31 26.10 21.14
C HIS A 4 -26.16 25.35 20.11
N PHE A 5 -27.45 25.69 19.99
CA PHE A 5 -28.34 25.13 18.99
C PHE A 5 -27.94 25.55 17.55
N ILE A 6 -27.57 26.82 17.36
CA ILE A 6 -27.07 27.32 16.07
C ILE A 6 -25.75 26.63 15.70
N LEU A 7 -24.80 26.49 16.62
CA LEU A 7 -23.54 25.78 16.37
C LEU A 7 -23.75 24.30 16.00
N PHE A 8 -24.72 23.64 16.63
CA PHE A 8 -25.06 22.25 16.33
C PHE A 8 -25.65 22.10 14.91
N ILE A 9 -26.54 23.01 14.50
CA ILE A 9 -27.10 23.06 13.14
C ILE A 9 -26.02 23.38 12.11
N SER A 10 -25.11 24.31 12.41
CA SER A 10 -23.99 24.66 11.52
C SER A 10 -23.04 23.46 11.30
N ILE A 11 -22.78 22.65 12.33
CA ILE A 11 -21.96 21.44 12.21
C ILE A 11 -22.65 20.37 11.34
N ILE A 12 -23.97 20.18 11.50
CA ILE A 12 -24.75 19.25 10.69
C ILE A 12 -24.78 19.70 9.21
N LEU A 13 -25.02 20.99 8.95
CA LEU A 13 -25.02 21.55 7.60
C LEU A 13 -23.64 21.52 6.93
N PHE A 14 -22.55 21.66 7.71
CA PHE A 14 -21.18 21.62 7.20
C PHE A 14 -20.68 20.20 6.91
N THR A 15 -21.19 19.19 7.61
CA THR A 15 -20.82 17.77 7.41
C THR A 15 -21.67 17.07 6.33
N TYR A 16 -22.88 17.55 6.07
CA TYR A 16 -23.78 16.96 5.07
C TYR A 16 -23.22 16.86 3.63
N PRO A 17 -22.54 17.89 3.08
CA PRO A 17 -21.97 17.78 1.73
C PRO A 17 -20.77 16.82 1.66
N ILE A 18 -20.12 16.49 2.77
CA ILE A 18 -19.00 15.53 2.81
C ILE A 18 -19.51 14.09 2.67
N ALA A 19 -20.74 13.80 3.09
CA ALA A 19 -21.34 12.46 2.98
C ALA A 19 -21.87 12.13 1.58
N LYS A 20 -22.01 13.11 0.68
CA LYS A 20 -22.42 12.91 -0.72
C LYS A 20 -21.25 13.10 -1.68
N SER A 21 -20.28 12.21 -1.61
CA SER A 21 -19.29 12.00 -2.68
C SER A 21 -19.23 10.53 -3.07
N GLN A 22 -20.32 10.06 -3.68
CA GLN A 22 -20.42 8.77 -4.37
C GLN A 22 -21.24 8.98 -5.66
N ASN A 23 -21.00 10.08 -6.38
CA ASN A 23 -21.73 10.38 -7.62
C ASN A 23 -20.78 10.18 -8.81
N GLY A 24 -20.86 9.02 -9.45
CA GLY A 24 -20.11 8.75 -10.67
C GLY A 24 -20.21 7.29 -11.14
N ILE A 25 -20.72 6.40 -10.30
CA ILE A 25 -20.86 4.98 -10.62
C ILE A 25 -22.35 4.70 -10.82
N ALA A 26 -22.76 4.51 -12.07
CA ALA A 26 -24.10 4.03 -12.38
C ALA A 26 -24.24 2.58 -11.87
N PRO A 27 -25.37 2.22 -11.23
CA PRO A 27 -25.52 0.92 -10.55
C PRO A 27 -25.38 -0.30 -11.46
N ASP A 28 -25.53 -0.13 -12.78
CA ASP A 28 -25.48 -1.21 -13.77
C ASP A 28 -24.26 -1.13 -14.71
N GLU A 29 -23.31 -0.23 -14.48
CA GLU A 29 -22.09 -0.12 -15.27
C GLU A 29 -20.92 -0.93 -14.67
N ILE A 30 -20.14 -1.57 -15.54
CA ILE A 30 -18.91 -2.27 -15.16
C ILE A 30 -17.74 -1.30 -15.27
N TYR A 31 -17.10 -1.01 -14.13
CA TYR A 31 -15.88 -0.20 -14.08
C TYR A 31 -14.65 -1.09 -13.98
N LEU A 32 -13.66 -0.82 -14.84
CA LEU A 32 -12.39 -1.55 -14.86
C LEU A 32 -11.24 -0.60 -14.54
N ILE A 33 -10.48 -0.92 -13.49
CA ILE A 33 -9.24 -0.23 -13.16
C ILE A 33 -8.08 -1.05 -13.72
N ILE A 34 -7.34 -0.44 -14.65
CA ILE A 34 -6.15 -1.07 -15.25
C ILE A 34 -4.93 -0.35 -14.73
N ARG A 35 -4.30 -1.01 -13.75
CA ARG A 35 -3.10 -0.53 -13.07
C ARG A 35 -1.89 -1.34 -13.52
N ALA A 36 -0.81 -0.66 -13.87
CA ALA A 36 0.49 -1.28 -14.05
C ALA A 36 1.31 -1.19 -12.75
N ASP A 37 1.92 -2.30 -12.36
CA ASP A 37 2.70 -2.39 -11.11
C ASP A 37 4.19 -2.08 -11.31
N ASP A 38 4.87 -1.74 -10.22
CA ASP A 38 6.33 -1.72 -10.12
C ASP A 38 7.07 -0.72 -11.04
N ILE A 39 6.47 0.45 -11.35
CA ILE A 39 7.26 1.51 -12.00
C ILE A 39 8.36 1.98 -11.03
N ALA A 40 9.52 2.31 -11.59
CA ALA A 40 10.83 2.52 -10.94
C ALA A 40 11.63 1.27 -10.61
N SER A 41 11.08 0.05 -10.76
CA SER A 41 11.78 -1.18 -10.41
C SER A 41 12.99 -1.47 -11.31
N SER A 42 12.89 -1.14 -12.60
CA SER A 42 13.98 -1.18 -13.58
C SER A 42 13.71 -0.20 -14.72
N GLN A 43 14.74 0.11 -15.52
CA GLN A 43 14.55 0.89 -16.75
C GLN A 43 13.54 0.22 -17.69
N ALA A 44 13.65 -1.10 -17.86
CA ALA A 44 12.74 -1.86 -18.71
C ALA A 44 11.29 -1.76 -18.23
N ALA A 45 11.06 -1.84 -16.90
CA ALA A 45 9.73 -1.64 -16.33
C ALA A 45 9.21 -0.22 -16.60
N ASN A 46 10.05 0.80 -16.43
CA ASN A 46 9.67 2.19 -16.73
C ASN A 46 9.21 2.35 -18.19
N GLU A 47 10.02 1.89 -19.14
CA GLU A 47 9.71 1.99 -20.57
C GLU A 47 8.45 1.20 -20.92
N ALA A 48 8.33 -0.03 -20.42
CA ALA A 48 7.17 -0.89 -20.68
C ALA A 48 5.88 -0.28 -20.16
N ILE A 49 5.88 0.30 -18.95
CA ILE A 49 4.69 0.90 -18.35
C ILE A 49 4.28 2.16 -19.12
N ILE A 50 5.23 3.00 -19.50
CA ILE A 50 4.94 4.18 -20.33
C ILE A 50 4.40 3.76 -21.70
N LYS A 51 4.95 2.70 -22.29
CA LYS A 51 4.44 2.14 -23.55
C LYS A 51 3.02 1.60 -23.40
N CYS A 52 2.74 0.82 -22.35
CA CYS A 52 1.41 0.31 -22.04
C CYS A 52 0.39 1.43 -21.77
N TYR A 53 0.83 2.56 -21.24
CA TYR A 53 -0.01 3.76 -21.08
C TYR A 53 -0.28 4.46 -22.41
N LYS A 54 0.75 4.66 -23.25
CA LYS A 54 0.65 5.40 -24.52
C LYS A 54 -0.05 4.62 -25.63
N GLU A 55 0.25 3.33 -25.73
CA GLU A 55 -0.16 2.45 -26.83
C GLU A 55 -1.19 1.40 -26.38
N GLY A 56 -1.41 1.26 -25.08
CA GLY A 56 -2.28 0.24 -24.49
C GLY A 56 -3.42 0.81 -23.67
N ILE A 57 -3.89 0.00 -22.71
CA ILE A 57 -5.10 0.25 -21.92
C ILE A 57 -4.81 0.66 -20.47
N THR A 58 -3.54 0.71 -20.05
CA THR A 58 -3.16 1.12 -18.69
C THR A 58 -3.56 2.56 -18.45
N LYS A 59 -4.22 2.83 -17.31
CA LYS A 59 -4.65 4.18 -16.92
C LYS A 59 -4.09 4.65 -15.58
N SER A 60 -3.53 3.73 -14.79
CA SER A 60 -2.84 4.09 -13.56
C SER A 60 -1.57 3.26 -13.34
N THR A 61 -0.67 3.76 -12.49
CA THR A 61 0.50 3.02 -12.01
C THR A 61 0.84 3.41 -10.58
N GLU A 62 1.79 2.73 -9.96
CA GLU A 62 2.28 3.06 -8.62
C GLU A 62 3.80 3.04 -8.53
N ILE A 63 4.38 4.15 -8.09
CA ILE A 63 5.83 4.34 -8.10
C ILE A 63 6.52 3.77 -6.86
N MET A 64 7.58 3.00 -7.09
CA MET A 64 8.46 2.46 -6.05
C MET A 64 9.55 3.47 -5.68
N VAL A 65 9.28 4.33 -4.69
CA VAL A 65 10.20 5.40 -4.27
C VAL A 65 11.63 4.94 -3.90
N PRO A 66 11.86 3.85 -3.15
CA PRO A 66 13.22 3.46 -2.77
C PRO A 66 13.99 2.75 -3.89
N SER A 67 13.37 2.54 -5.06
CA SER A 67 13.96 1.74 -6.14
C SER A 67 15.03 2.53 -6.94
N PRO A 68 16.09 1.87 -7.44
CA PRO A 68 17.18 2.52 -8.17
C PRO A 68 16.76 3.33 -9.42
N TRP A 69 15.67 2.97 -10.10
CA TRP A 69 15.20 3.71 -11.29
C TRP A 69 14.10 4.74 -10.99
N PHE A 70 13.97 5.16 -9.72
CA PHE A 70 13.00 6.17 -9.31
C PHE A 70 13.15 7.51 -10.04
N VAL A 71 14.37 8.01 -10.22
CA VAL A 71 14.59 9.33 -10.83
C VAL A 71 14.12 9.36 -12.28
N GLU A 72 14.43 8.31 -13.04
CA GLU A 72 13.94 8.17 -14.42
C GLU A 72 12.42 8.03 -14.46
N ALA A 73 11.85 7.16 -13.61
CA ALA A 73 10.41 7.00 -13.50
C ALA A 73 9.70 8.32 -13.20
N ALA A 74 10.19 9.09 -12.22
CA ALA A 74 9.63 10.38 -11.84
C ALA A 74 9.67 11.40 -12.98
N LYS A 75 10.73 11.39 -13.80
CA LYS A 75 10.81 12.22 -15.02
C LYS A 75 9.76 11.78 -16.03
N LEU A 76 9.69 10.48 -16.35
CA LEU A 76 8.74 9.95 -17.32
C LEU A 76 7.29 10.21 -16.90
N LEU A 77 6.96 10.04 -15.62
CA LEU A 77 5.62 10.32 -15.10
C LEU A 77 5.27 11.81 -15.20
N ARG A 78 6.23 12.71 -14.95
CA ARG A 78 6.03 14.16 -15.13
C ARG A 78 5.75 14.53 -16.58
N GLU A 79 6.40 13.84 -17.52
CA GLU A 79 6.20 14.04 -18.97
C GLU A 79 4.86 13.46 -19.46
N ASN A 80 4.16 12.66 -18.65
CA ASN A 80 2.91 11.99 -19.00
C ASN A 80 1.80 12.26 -17.94
N PRO A 81 1.35 13.52 -17.78
CA PRO A 81 0.43 13.91 -16.69
C PRO A 81 -0.98 13.30 -16.78
N GLY A 82 -1.34 12.64 -17.88
CA GLY A 82 -2.61 11.93 -18.03
C GLY A 82 -2.58 10.48 -17.51
N LEU A 83 -1.44 9.99 -17.02
CA LEU A 83 -1.32 8.71 -16.32
C LEU A 83 -1.53 8.96 -14.83
N ASP A 84 -2.50 8.28 -14.22
CA ASP A 84 -2.72 8.38 -12.78
C ASP A 84 -1.61 7.65 -12.00
N VAL A 85 -1.10 8.26 -10.93
CA VAL A 85 0.10 7.78 -10.22
C VAL A 85 -0.16 7.69 -8.72
N GLY A 86 -0.16 6.46 -8.22
CA GLY A 86 -0.13 6.13 -6.80
C GLY A 86 1.29 5.89 -6.27
N VAL A 87 1.38 5.53 -4.98
CA VAL A 87 2.63 5.14 -4.33
C VAL A 87 2.60 3.65 -4.03
N HIS A 88 3.56 2.90 -4.55
CA HIS A 88 3.72 1.49 -4.24
C HIS A 88 4.44 1.39 -2.89
N LEU A 89 3.79 0.86 -1.86
CA LEU A 89 4.40 0.70 -0.55
C LEU A 89 5.36 -0.50 -0.55
N VAL A 90 6.65 -0.19 -0.64
CA VAL A 90 7.72 -1.18 -0.71
C VAL A 90 8.17 -1.59 0.69
N LEU A 91 7.87 -2.84 1.08
CA LEU A 91 8.26 -3.43 2.38
C LEU A 91 9.10 -4.72 2.25
N SER A 92 9.33 -5.19 1.02
CA SER A 92 10.20 -6.32 0.66
C SER A 92 11.17 -5.89 -0.43
N SER A 93 12.25 -6.66 -0.63
CA SER A 93 13.17 -6.53 -1.76
C SER A 93 13.58 -7.92 -2.26
N GLU A 94 12.78 -8.45 -3.17
CA GLU A 94 12.70 -9.85 -3.60
C GLU A 94 13.77 -10.29 -4.60
N TRP A 95 14.35 -9.37 -5.36
CA TRP A 95 15.31 -9.73 -6.41
C TRP A 95 16.71 -9.90 -5.86
N ASP A 96 17.48 -10.85 -6.40
CA ASP A 96 18.76 -11.21 -5.80
C ASP A 96 19.83 -10.12 -5.99
N TYR A 97 19.83 -9.45 -7.15
CA TYR A 97 20.88 -8.49 -7.54
C TYR A 97 20.44 -7.02 -7.52
N ILE A 98 19.14 -6.75 -7.55
CA ILE A 98 18.60 -5.40 -7.46
C ILE A 98 17.91 -5.29 -6.10
N LYS A 99 18.55 -4.52 -5.21
CA LYS A 99 18.09 -4.32 -3.84
C LYS A 99 17.79 -2.86 -3.59
N TRP A 100 16.74 -2.61 -2.83
CA TRP A 100 16.38 -1.28 -2.34
C TRP A 100 16.30 -1.29 -0.82
N ARG A 101 16.50 -0.11 -0.24
CA ARG A 101 16.64 0.11 1.21
C ARG A 101 15.47 0.94 1.72
N PRO A 102 15.14 0.85 3.02
CA PRO A 102 14.22 1.81 3.63
C PRO A 102 14.71 3.25 3.44
N LEU A 103 13.78 4.18 3.21
CA LEU A 103 14.10 5.61 3.07
C LEU A 103 14.49 6.26 4.41
N THR A 104 14.00 5.69 5.52
CA THR A 104 14.28 6.19 6.87
C THR A 104 15.28 5.28 7.58
N ASN A 105 15.91 5.81 8.62
CA ASN A 105 16.80 5.03 9.49
C ASN A 105 16.03 4.15 10.49
N ALA A 106 14.93 3.52 10.05
CA ALA A 106 14.08 2.72 10.92
C ALA A 106 14.86 1.54 11.51
N THR A 107 14.92 1.48 12.83
CA THR A 107 15.77 0.54 13.59
C THR A 107 15.10 -0.79 13.91
N SER A 108 13.80 -0.97 13.63
CA SER A 108 13.07 -2.23 13.87
C SER A 108 12.88 -3.07 12.59
N TRP A 109 12.73 -4.40 12.79
CA TRP A 109 12.57 -5.47 11.80
C TRP A 109 13.74 -5.77 10.83
N TRP A 110 14.83 -4.98 10.77
CA TRP A 110 15.89 -5.12 9.72
C TRP A 110 17.29 -4.63 10.11
N ILE A 111 18.03 -5.38 10.92
CA ILE A 111 19.31 -4.88 11.50
C ILE A 111 20.58 -5.40 10.80
N GLN A 112 20.52 -6.46 9.97
CA GLN A 112 21.78 -7.14 9.56
C GLN A 112 22.36 -6.75 8.19
N THR A 113 21.58 -6.18 7.27
CA THR A 113 22.06 -5.90 5.89
C THR A 113 21.71 -4.50 5.37
N GLY A 114 20.76 -3.81 6.03
CA GLY A 114 20.26 -2.49 5.61
C GLY A 114 19.40 -2.50 4.35
N ILE A 115 19.01 -3.68 3.84
CA ILE A 115 18.06 -3.88 2.73
C ILE A 115 16.79 -4.56 3.25
N PHE A 116 15.68 -4.48 2.50
CA PHE A 116 14.49 -5.29 2.79
C PHE A 116 14.72 -6.79 2.47
N PHE A 117 13.91 -7.71 3.02
CA PHE A 117 14.05 -9.20 2.91
C PHE A 117 13.45 -9.52 1.58
N ARG A 118 13.94 -10.63 1.05
CA ARG A 118 13.42 -11.23 -0.16
C ARG A 118 11.90 -11.41 -0.14
N ARG A 119 11.33 -11.78 1.00
CA ARG A 119 9.89 -12.00 1.18
C ARG A 119 9.61 -12.03 2.67
N PHE A 120 8.43 -11.58 3.09
CA PHE A 120 7.94 -12.02 4.39
C PHE A 120 7.84 -13.56 4.34
N GLY A 121 8.51 -14.26 5.25
CA GLY A 121 8.23 -15.68 5.48
C GLY A 121 6.75 -15.87 5.84
N LYS A 122 6.29 -17.09 6.15
CA LYS A 122 4.99 -17.23 6.84
C LYS A 122 5.02 -16.26 8.01
N ILE A 123 4.23 -15.19 7.93
CA ILE A 123 3.94 -14.35 9.07
C ILE A 123 3.25 -15.33 10.02
N GLN A 124 4.01 -15.92 10.94
CA GLN A 124 3.40 -16.29 12.19
C GLN A 124 2.87 -14.95 12.68
N LEU A 125 1.54 -14.82 12.66
CA LEU A 125 0.79 -13.81 13.38
C LEU A 125 1.14 -13.97 14.86
N PHE A 126 2.38 -13.65 15.22
CA PHE A 126 2.84 -13.50 16.57
C PHE A 126 2.21 -12.19 17.02
N ARG A 127 1.01 -12.36 17.61
CA ARG A 127 0.49 -11.47 18.63
C ARG A 127 -0.05 -10.11 18.15
N LEU A 128 -0.97 -10.13 17.19
CA LEU A 128 -2.08 -9.16 17.13
C LEU A 128 -3.36 -9.74 17.79
N LYS A 129 -3.22 -10.48 18.90
CA LYS A 129 -4.36 -11.04 19.67
C LYS A 129 -4.88 -10.10 20.76
N HIS A 130 -4.39 -8.86 20.84
CA HIS A 130 -4.76 -7.91 21.93
C HIS A 130 -5.48 -6.64 21.49
N ARG A 131 -5.99 -6.54 20.26
CA ARG A 131 -6.78 -5.35 19.89
C ARG A 131 -7.78 -5.55 18.75
N TRP A 132 -8.51 -6.66 18.77
CA TRP A 132 -9.77 -6.79 18.02
C TRP A 132 -10.85 -7.22 19.03
N PRO A 133 -11.96 -6.49 19.19
CA PRO A 133 -13.04 -6.90 20.07
C PRO A 133 -13.61 -8.22 19.55
N LYS A 134 -13.46 -9.28 20.34
CA LYS A 134 -14.11 -10.57 20.05
C LYS A 134 -15.59 -10.46 20.36
N VAL A 135 -16.42 -10.79 19.38
CA VAL A 135 -17.82 -11.15 19.60
C VAL A 135 -17.85 -12.54 20.25
N ASN A 136 -18.63 -12.66 21.32
CA ASN A 136 -18.70 -13.85 22.17
C ASN A 136 -19.39 -15.03 21.49
N GLY A 137 -18.89 -16.24 21.75
CA GLY A 137 -19.59 -17.48 21.42
C GLY A 137 -18.71 -18.72 21.54
N ASN A 138 -18.71 -19.32 22.73
CA ASN A 138 -18.35 -20.70 23.05
C ASN A 138 -16.86 -21.15 23.02
N SER A 139 -16.31 -21.23 24.23
CA SER A 139 -15.29 -22.15 24.77
C SER A 139 -14.31 -22.86 23.81
N MET A 140 -13.00 -22.63 23.99
CA MET A 140 -12.06 -23.75 24.16
C MET A 140 -10.71 -23.37 24.80
N LYS A 141 -10.20 -24.34 25.55
CA LYS A 141 -9.08 -24.34 26.50
C LYS A 141 -7.71 -23.96 25.91
N LEU A 142 -6.88 -23.34 26.74
CA LEU A 142 -5.45 -23.10 26.52
C LEU A 142 -4.63 -24.41 26.66
N LYS A 143 -3.72 -24.68 25.71
CA LYS A 143 -2.54 -25.52 25.93
C LYS A 143 -1.26 -24.79 25.51
N LYS A 144 -0.24 -24.94 26.35
CA LYS A 144 1.07 -24.28 26.38
C LYS A 144 2.04 -24.82 25.31
N SER A 145 2.99 -23.94 24.98
CA SER A 145 4.40 -24.17 24.59
C SER A 145 4.71 -25.01 23.35
N TYR A 146 5.38 -24.40 22.36
CA TYR A 146 6.55 -24.98 21.68
C TYR A 146 7.35 -23.85 21.00
N ALA A 147 8.65 -23.77 21.29
CA ALA A 147 9.61 -22.90 20.61
C ALA A 147 10.48 -23.77 19.69
N PRO A 148 10.50 -23.56 18.36
CA PRO A 148 11.48 -24.22 17.52
C PRO A 148 12.76 -23.39 17.43
N ARG A 149 13.84 -24.03 17.86
CA ARG A 149 15.24 -23.64 17.68
C ARG A 149 15.58 -23.78 16.19
N LEU A 150 15.79 -22.68 15.47
CA LEU A 150 16.19 -22.70 14.06
C LEU A 150 17.67 -23.09 13.96
N LYS A 151 17.94 -24.26 13.36
CA LYS A 151 19.25 -24.62 12.80
C LYS A 151 19.21 -24.26 11.31
N TRP A 152 20.26 -23.59 10.84
CA TRP A 152 20.47 -23.26 9.45
C TRP A 152 21.21 -24.40 8.75
N GLN A 153 20.72 -24.78 7.56
CA GLN A 153 21.48 -25.37 6.46
C GLN A 153 21.25 -24.48 5.24
#